data_AF-A0A537NQ29-F1
#
_entry.id   AF-A0A537NQ29-F1
#
_cell.length_a   1.000
_cell.length_b   1.000
_cell.length_c   1.000
_cell.angle_alpha   90.00
_cell.angle_beta   90.00
_cell.angle_gamma   90.00
#
_symmetry.space_group_name_H-M   'P 1'
#
loop_
_entity.id
_entity.type
_entity.pdbx_description
1 polymer ?
#
loop_
_entity_poly.entity_id
_entity_poly.type
_entity_poly.pdbx_seq_one_letter_code
_entity_poly.pdbx_strand_id
1 'polypeptide(L)'
;ALFQGARRVAQDCDGEAPRRKRAPLASRPDLSTLRRWLRHWSAVRHREAAERTLLTAIATGAPPPALAGLMYATATDRAFADGGHALDFINKACECLDLIGWEHADAVLPSVVGQMVAARGAEQTTAWRHPLDLVALSDEAAAELPELFRTRHRSEDWSDHVQLAADLLGDDAKAILAALKAAVRAGASPADLGRSLAYAAALRVARFGTANEQADWETALHVFTYANAIHQALKRTATEDSPQNGGIDAVRGVLHGAMAVYLARYLNVPPARLPGEDGDRLDDLPETIEEIREGFLNAFDRQRQVDTAARLVARHLMLGHPPQALIATLAHVLLREDAGFHAYQMLEAGVRQFGEWGNTDQGRHILIAVARYLAAHSPTERSAFQTADIAQRLLRGGELHQDA
;
A
#
# COMPACT_ATOMS: atom_id res chain seq x y z
N ALA A 1 -4.62 -16.11 12.16
CA ALA A 1 -4.46 -15.85 10.72
C ALA A 1 -5.43 -16.70 9.88
N LEU A 2 -5.28 -18.03 9.83
CA LEU A 2 -6.14 -18.91 9.01
C LEU A 2 -7.64 -18.72 9.26
N PHE A 3 -8.05 -18.63 10.52
CA PHE A 3 -9.45 -18.35 10.89
C PHE A 3 -9.99 -17.05 10.27
N GLN A 4 -9.25 -15.94 10.40
CA GLN A 4 -9.63 -14.65 9.82
C GLN A 4 -9.74 -14.73 8.29
N GLY A 5 -8.77 -15.40 7.63
CA GLY A 5 -8.79 -15.62 6.18
C GLY A 5 -9.99 -16.45 5.73
N ALA A 6 -10.23 -17.61 6.36
CA ALA A 6 -11.34 -18.49 6.04
C ALA A 6 -12.70 -17.79 6.25
N ARG A 7 -12.85 -17.03 7.33
CA ARG A 7 -14.05 -16.23 7.60
C ARG A 7 -14.29 -15.19 6.50
N ARG A 8 -13.25 -14.48 6.06
CA ARG A 8 -13.38 -13.46 5.01
C ARG A 8 -13.76 -14.07 3.67
N VAL A 9 -13.15 -15.21 3.30
CA VAL A 9 -13.51 -15.94 2.08
C VAL A 9 -14.95 -16.44 2.17
N ALA A 10 -15.37 -17.00 3.30
CA ALA A 10 -16.74 -17.46 3.49
C ALA A 10 -17.74 -16.30 3.36
N GLN A 11 -17.45 -15.15 3.98
CA GLN A 11 -18.29 -13.94 3.86
C GLN A 11 -18.35 -13.40 2.42
N ASP A 12 -17.25 -13.47 1.67
CA ASP A 12 -17.21 -13.03 0.27
C ASP A 12 -17.94 -14.00 -0.68
N CYS A 13 -18.09 -15.27 -0.28
CA CYS A 13 -18.79 -16.29 -1.08
C CYS A 13 -20.27 -16.45 -0.70
N ASP A 14 -20.68 -16.04 0.49
CA ASP A 14 -22.02 -16.29 1.00
C ASP A 14 -23.08 -15.53 0.18
N GLY A 15 -24.06 -16.27 -0.36
CA GLY A 15 -25.09 -15.72 -1.23
C GLY A 15 -24.64 -15.30 -2.64
N GLU A 16 -23.35 -15.40 -2.97
CA GLU A 16 -22.82 -14.97 -4.26
C GLU A 16 -23.00 -16.01 -5.37
N ALA A 17 -23.29 -15.53 -6.58
CA ALA A 17 -23.44 -16.40 -7.75
C ALA A 17 -22.06 -16.90 -8.25
N PRO A 18 -21.96 -18.14 -8.76
CA PRO A 18 -20.71 -18.63 -9.33
C PRO A 18 -20.22 -17.72 -10.46
N ARG A 19 -18.93 -17.37 -10.42
CA ARG A 19 -18.30 -16.56 -11.47
C ARG A 19 -18.43 -17.25 -12.83
N ARG A 20 -19.07 -16.59 -13.79
CA ARG A 20 -19.10 -17.04 -15.19
C ARG A 20 -17.75 -16.75 -15.86
N LYS A 21 -16.93 -17.80 -16.05
CA LYS A 21 -15.64 -17.69 -16.74
C LYS A 21 -15.79 -17.10 -18.15
N ARG A 22 -14.81 -16.29 -18.54
CA ARG A 22 -14.68 -15.75 -19.90
C ARG A 22 -13.59 -16.52 -20.65
N ALA A 23 -13.71 -16.54 -21.97
CA ALA A 23 -12.70 -17.14 -22.84
C ALA A 23 -11.81 -16.04 -23.43
N PRO A 24 -10.53 -16.33 -23.72
CA PRO A 24 -9.66 -15.50 -24.55
C PRO A 24 -10.32 -15.09 -25.88
N LEU A 25 -9.71 -14.13 -26.56
CA LEU A 25 -10.07 -13.78 -27.94
C LEU A 25 -9.69 -14.93 -28.88
N ALA A 26 -10.42 -15.06 -29.99
CA ALA A 26 -10.09 -16.05 -31.03
C ALA A 26 -8.78 -15.69 -31.77
N SER A 27 -8.50 -14.40 -31.90
CA SER A 27 -7.24 -13.88 -32.42
C SER A 27 -6.16 -13.81 -31.33
N ARG A 28 -4.89 -13.82 -31.76
CA ARG A 28 -3.70 -13.73 -30.88
C ARG A 28 -2.87 -12.49 -31.23
N PRO A 29 -3.38 -11.28 -30.96
CA PRO A 29 -2.63 -10.06 -31.19
C PRO A 29 -1.37 -10.00 -30.31
N ASP A 30 -0.40 -9.19 -30.72
CA ASP A 30 0.80 -8.94 -29.90
C ASP A 30 0.47 -8.18 -28.60
N LEU A 31 1.42 -8.20 -27.67
CA LEU A 31 1.28 -7.56 -26.35
C LEU A 31 1.04 -6.05 -26.44
N SER A 32 1.63 -5.36 -27.42
CA SER A 32 1.45 -3.91 -27.59
C SER A 32 0.02 -3.57 -28.00
N THR A 33 -0.60 -4.41 -28.83
CA THR A 33 -1.99 -4.31 -29.24
C THR A 33 -2.91 -4.64 -28.07
N LEU A 34 -2.63 -5.70 -27.31
CA LEU A 34 -3.39 -6.04 -26.09
C LEU A 34 -3.34 -4.90 -25.06
N ARG A 35 -2.19 -4.26 -24.87
CA ARG A 35 -2.04 -3.09 -23.99
C ARG A 35 -2.94 -1.94 -24.39
N ARG A 36 -2.91 -1.56 -25.67
CA ARG A 36 -3.77 -0.50 -26.22
C ARG A 36 -5.26 -0.84 -26.07
N TRP A 37 -5.64 -2.09 -26.33
CA TRP A 37 -7.02 -2.55 -26.19
C TRP A 37 -7.48 -2.55 -24.73
N LEU A 38 -6.65 -3.03 -23.79
CA LEU A 38 -7.00 -3.05 -22.37
C LEU A 38 -7.26 -1.64 -21.84
N ARG A 39 -6.39 -0.68 -22.19
CA ARG A 39 -6.57 0.74 -21.86
C ARG A 39 -7.85 1.31 -22.47
N HIS A 40 -8.11 1.04 -23.75
CA HIS A 40 -9.33 1.49 -24.42
C HIS A 40 -10.59 0.92 -23.74
N TRP A 41 -10.66 -0.40 -23.52
CA TRP A 41 -11.80 -1.05 -22.89
C TRP A 41 -12.02 -0.59 -21.46
N SER A 42 -10.93 -0.35 -20.71
CA SER A 42 -11.02 0.27 -19.39
C SER A 42 -11.63 1.67 -19.50
N ALA A 43 -11.13 2.52 -20.40
CA ALA A 43 -11.61 3.89 -20.59
C ALA A 43 -13.11 3.96 -20.90
N VAL A 44 -13.61 3.08 -21.78
CA VAL A 44 -15.05 2.99 -22.12
C VAL A 44 -15.85 2.08 -21.18
N ARG A 45 -15.27 1.64 -20.06
CA ARG A 45 -15.89 0.83 -19.01
C ARG A 45 -16.44 -0.52 -19.49
N HIS A 46 -15.84 -1.11 -20.53
CA HIS A 46 -16.27 -2.37 -21.10
C HIS A 46 -15.60 -3.58 -20.42
N ARG A 47 -16.17 -4.03 -19.28
CA ARG A 47 -15.61 -5.11 -18.45
C ARG A 47 -15.27 -6.39 -19.23
N GLU A 48 -16.19 -6.88 -20.05
CA GLU A 48 -15.98 -8.16 -20.74
C GLU A 48 -14.82 -8.09 -21.74
N ALA A 49 -14.75 -7.03 -22.56
CA ALA A 49 -13.66 -6.85 -23.50
C ALA A 49 -12.30 -6.70 -22.80
N ALA A 50 -12.24 -5.98 -21.67
CA ALA A 50 -11.04 -5.88 -20.85
C ALA A 50 -10.61 -7.25 -20.30
N GLU A 51 -11.53 -8.02 -19.73
CA GLU A 51 -11.26 -9.35 -19.17
C GLU A 51 -10.76 -10.32 -20.24
N ARG A 52 -11.41 -10.36 -21.40
CA ARG A 52 -10.99 -11.21 -22.53
C ARG A 52 -9.64 -10.80 -23.10
N THR A 53 -9.32 -9.51 -23.10
CA THR A 53 -8.00 -8.99 -23.51
C THR A 53 -6.91 -9.50 -22.57
N LEU A 54 -7.13 -9.41 -21.25
CA LEU A 54 -6.19 -9.93 -20.25
C LEU A 54 -6.03 -11.46 -20.33
N LEU A 55 -7.14 -12.19 -20.45
CA LEU A 55 -7.12 -13.65 -20.64
C LEU A 55 -6.38 -14.06 -21.92
N THR A 56 -6.43 -13.23 -22.97
CA THR A 56 -5.65 -13.46 -24.19
C THR A 56 -4.16 -13.34 -23.91
N ALA A 57 -3.71 -12.31 -23.18
CA ALA A 57 -2.31 -12.16 -22.80
C ALA A 57 -1.81 -13.39 -22.01
N ILE A 58 -2.60 -13.87 -21.05
CA ILE A 58 -2.31 -15.06 -20.26
C ILE A 58 -2.21 -16.30 -21.16
N ALA A 59 -3.20 -16.53 -22.02
CA ALA A 59 -3.23 -17.68 -22.93
C ALA A 59 -2.11 -17.66 -23.98
N THR A 60 -1.58 -16.49 -24.32
CA THR A 60 -0.41 -16.33 -25.21
C THR A 60 0.93 -16.50 -24.48
N GLY A 61 0.93 -16.77 -23.18
CA GLY A 61 2.15 -16.99 -22.39
C GLY A 61 2.91 -15.71 -22.07
N ALA A 62 2.23 -14.56 -21.94
CA ALA A 62 2.86 -13.34 -21.51
C ALA A 62 3.49 -13.54 -20.11
N PRO A 63 4.76 -13.13 -19.90
CA PRO A 63 5.44 -13.36 -18.62
C PRO A 63 4.80 -12.51 -17.50
N PRO A 64 5.01 -12.88 -16.22
CA PRO A 64 4.43 -12.16 -15.08
C PRO A 64 4.63 -10.64 -15.07
N PRO A 65 5.85 -10.11 -15.34
CA PRO A 65 6.06 -8.65 -15.38
C PRO A 65 5.23 -7.96 -16.47
N ALA A 66 5.07 -8.61 -17.63
CA ALA A 66 4.28 -8.09 -18.74
C ALA A 66 2.78 -8.04 -18.39
N LEU A 67 2.26 -9.10 -17.78
CA LEU A 67 0.86 -9.14 -17.32
C LEU A 67 0.58 -8.06 -16.27
N ALA A 68 1.47 -7.93 -15.29
CA ALA A 68 1.36 -6.89 -14.27
C ALA A 68 1.45 -5.49 -14.89
N GLY A 69 2.41 -5.27 -15.80
CA GLY A 69 2.61 -4.02 -16.52
C GLY A 69 1.38 -3.57 -17.32
N LEU A 70 0.68 -4.50 -17.98
CA LEU A 70 -0.59 -4.21 -18.67
C LEU A 70 -1.62 -3.61 -17.71
N MET A 71 -1.78 -4.22 -16.54
CA MET A 71 -2.79 -3.84 -15.56
C MET A 71 -2.41 -2.54 -14.84
N TYR A 72 -1.15 -2.38 -14.43
CA TYR A 72 -0.68 -1.15 -13.79
C TYR A 72 -0.78 0.06 -14.71
N ALA A 73 -0.31 -0.07 -15.96
CA ALA A 73 -0.41 1.03 -16.93
C ALA A 73 -1.87 1.45 -17.15
N THR A 74 -2.79 0.49 -17.17
CA THR A 74 -4.23 0.75 -17.32
C THR A 74 -4.82 1.39 -16.06
N ALA A 75 -4.41 0.94 -14.87
CA ALA A 75 -4.90 1.49 -13.61
C ALA A 75 -4.41 2.93 -13.37
N THR A 76 -3.20 3.25 -13.82
CA THR A 76 -2.61 4.59 -13.72
C THR A 76 -3.10 5.56 -14.80
N ASP A 77 -3.95 5.14 -15.75
CA ASP A 77 -4.62 6.08 -16.67
C ASP A 77 -5.63 6.99 -15.95
N ARG A 78 -6.05 6.61 -14.74
CA ARG A 78 -6.92 7.40 -13.88
C ARG A 78 -6.13 7.82 -12.64
N ALA A 79 -6.15 9.11 -12.32
CA ALA A 79 -5.40 9.62 -11.19
C ALA A 79 -5.95 8.99 -9.90
N PHE A 80 -5.09 8.37 -9.09
CA PHE A 80 -5.44 7.86 -7.75
C PHE A 80 -6.81 7.14 -7.67
N ALA A 81 -7.07 6.25 -8.64
CA ALA A 81 -8.41 5.71 -8.90
C ALA A 81 -9.00 4.94 -7.70
N ASP A 82 -10.26 5.24 -7.37
CA ASP A 82 -10.98 4.78 -6.18
C ASP A 82 -10.17 4.94 -4.90
N GLY A 83 -9.57 6.12 -4.68
CA GLY A 83 -8.74 6.37 -3.50
C GLY A 83 -7.44 5.54 -3.49
N GLY A 84 -6.99 5.08 -4.66
CA GLY A 84 -5.83 4.21 -4.81
C GLY A 84 -6.13 2.70 -4.75
N HIS A 85 -7.36 2.29 -4.41
CA HIS A 85 -7.72 0.87 -4.30
C HIS A 85 -7.56 0.10 -5.60
N ALA A 86 -7.83 0.70 -6.75
CA ALA A 86 -7.73 0.02 -8.04
C ALA A 86 -6.32 -0.54 -8.26
N LEU A 87 -5.29 0.25 -7.95
CA LEU A 87 -3.90 -0.16 -8.10
C LEU A 87 -3.45 -1.10 -6.98
N ASP A 88 -3.86 -0.84 -5.74
CA ASP A 88 -3.52 -1.71 -4.62
C ASP A 88 -4.05 -3.13 -4.83
N PHE A 89 -5.30 -3.31 -5.27
CA PHE A 89 -5.86 -4.64 -5.50
C PHE A 89 -5.19 -5.38 -6.66
N ILE A 90 -4.77 -4.68 -7.72
CA ILE A 90 -3.96 -5.28 -8.78
C ILE A 90 -2.63 -5.76 -8.20
N ASN A 91 -2.01 -4.96 -7.34
CA ASN A 91 -0.79 -5.38 -6.66
C ASN A 91 -1.02 -6.58 -5.74
N LYS A 92 -2.10 -6.61 -4.96
CA LYS A 92 -2.47 -7.76 -4.12
C LYS A 92 -2.76 -9.02 -4.93
N ALA A 93 -3.37 -8.89 -6.11
CA ALA A 93 -3.56 -10.01 -7.03
C ALA A 93 -2.22 -10.58 -7.52
N CYS A 94 -1.25 -9.71 -7.86
CA CYS A 94 0.09 -10.15 -8.25
C CYS A 94 0.84 -10.80 -7.08
N GLU A 95 0.78 -10.21 -5.88
CA GLU A 95 1.40 -10.77 -4.68
C GLU A 95 0.80 -12.12 -4.27
N CYS A 96 -0.51 -12.29 -4.46
CA CYS A 96 -1.17 -13.58 -4.30
C CYS A 96 -0.56 -14.62 -5.25
N LEU A 97 -0.39 -14.28 -6.54
CA LEU A 97 0.24 -15.16 -7.53
C LEU A 97 1.71 -15.44 -7.24
N ASP A 98 2.44 -14.49 -6.66
CA ASP A 98 3.81 -14.72 -6.19
C ASP A 98 3.86 -15.79 -5.07
N LEU A 99 2.78 -15.94 -4.30
CA LEU A 99 2.66 -16.94 -3.22
C LEU A 99 2.12 -18.29 -3.70
N ILE A 100 1.10 -18.30 -4.56
CA ILE A 100 0.40 -19.53 -4.95
C ILE A 100 0.83 -20.08 -6.32
N GLY A 101 1.60 -19.32 -7.10
CA GLY A 101 2.01 -19.68 -8.45
C GLY A 101 1.26 -18.92 -9.54
N TRP A 102 2.00 -18.51 -10.59
CA TRP A 102 1.48 -17.74 -11.72
C TRP A 102 0.69 -18.58 -12.73
N GLU A 103 0.73 -19.92 -12.62
CA GLU A 103 -0.15 -20.85 -13.33
C GLU A 103 -1.64 -20.62 -13.01
N HIS A 104 -1.94 -19.94 -11.88
CA HIS A 104 -3.29 -19.57 -11.47
C HIS A 104 -3.74 -18.18 -11.95
N ALA A 105 -2.95 -17.51 -12.81
CA ALA A 105 -3.24 -16.14 -13.25
C ALA A 105 -4.62 -15.99 -13.92
N ASP A 106 -5.11 -17.02 -14.61
CA ASP A 106 -6.41 -17.03 -15.28
C ASP A 106 -7.60 -17.08 -14.30
N ALA A 107 -7.36 -17.51 -13.05
CA ALA A 107 -8.35 -17.50 -11.98
C ALA A 107 -8.26 -16.21 -11.15
N VAL A 108 -7.04 -15.71 -10.91
CA VAL A 108 -6.79 -14.59 -10.00
C VAL A 108 -6.94 -13.24 -10.69
N LEU A 109 -6.17 -12.93 -11.74
CA LEU A 109 -6.14 -11.58 -12.32
C LEU A 109 -7.51 -11.10 -12.83
N PRO A 110 -8.37 -11.96 -13.42
CA PRO A 110 -9.71 -11.55 -13.80
C PRO A 110 -10.61 -11.13 -12.62
N SER A 111 -10.30 -11.45 -11.36
CA SER A 111 -11.08 -11.03 -10.18
C SER A 111 -11.07 -9.50 -9.99
N VAL A 112 -9.96 -8.85 -10.30
CA VAL A 112 -9.79 -7.41 -10.11
C VAL A 112 -10.14 -6.58 -11.36
N VAL A 113 -10.33 -7.21 -12.53
CA VAL A 113 -10.67 -6.49 -13.78
C VAL A 113 -11.99 -5.71 -13.66
N GLY A 114 -13.00 -6.29 -13.00
CA GLY A 114 -14.29 -5.64 -12.81
C GLY A 114 -14.14 -4.30 -12.10
N GLN A 115 -13.41 -4.30 -10.99
CA GLN A 115 -13.13 -3.10 -10.20
C GLN A 115 -12.22 -2.12 -10.96
N MET A 116 -11.13 -2.59 -11.57
CA MET A 116 -10.23 -1.75 -12.37
C MET A 116 -10.98 -0.97 -13.46
N VAL A 117 -11.91 -1.63 -14.16
CA VAL A 117 -12.72 -1.02 -15.22
C VAL A 117 -13.78 -0.08 -14.66
N ALA A 118 -14.36 -0.39 -13.49
CA ALA A 118 -15.37 0.43 -12.82
C ALA A 118 -14.79 1.64 -12.07
N ALA A 119 -13.49 1.66 -11.81
CA ALA A 119 -12.87 2.69 -10.98
C ALA A 119 -13.13 4.11 -11.46
N ARG A 120 -13.29 5.03 -10.51
CA ARG A 120 -13.40 6.47 -10.74
C ARG A 120 -12.07 7.11 -10.38
N GLY A 121 -11.53 7.91 -11.28
CA GLY A 121 -10.31 8.63 -11.02
C GLY A 121 -10.56 9.92 -10.25
N ALA A 122 -9.55 10.33 -9.50
CA ALA A 122 -9.53 11.55 -8.72
C ALA A 122 -9.66 12.81 -9.58
N GLU A 123 -9.43 12.72 -10.89
CA GLU A 123 -9.67 13.80 -11.84
C GLU A 123 -11.13 14.26 -11.94
N GLN A 124 -12.05 13.46 -11.40
CA GLN A 124 -13.48 13.75 -11.29
C GLN A 124 -13.84 14.48 -9.98
N THR A 125 -12.85 14.79 -9.13
CA THR A 125 -13.07 15.41 -7.82
C THR A 125 -12.58 16.85 -7.79
N THR A 126 -13.28 17.70 -7.04
CA THR A 126 -12.92 19.11 -6.89
C THR A 126 -11.57 19.30 -6.21
N ALA A 127 -11.24 18.46 -5.22
CA ALA A 127 -9.99 18.58 -4.45
C ALA A 127 -8.72 18.43 -5.32
N TRP A 128 -8.81 17.71 -6.44
CA TRP A 128 -7.70 17.53 -7.38
C TRP A 128 -7.66 18.57 -8.51
N ARG A 129 -8.73 19.37 -8.67
CA ARG A 129 -8.87 20.37 -9.73
C ARG A 129 -8.76 21.81 -9.23
N HIS A 130 -9.03 22.04 -7.94
CA HIS A 130 -9.06 23.37 -7.33
C HIS A 130 -8.45 23.38 -5.93
N PRO A 131 -7.78 24.49 -5.52
CA PRO A 131 -7.55 25.73 -6.28
C PRO A 131 -6.48 25.61 -7.36
N LEU A 132 -5.69 24.54 -7.32
CA LEU A 132 -4.65 24.20 -8.30
C LEU A 132 -5.05 22.90 -9.00
N ASP A 133 -4.93 22.83 -10.32
CA ASP A 133 -5.23 21.62 -11.08
C ASP A 133 -4.06 20.62 -11.00
N LEU A 134 -4.12 19.74 -9.99
CA LEU A 134 -3.09 18.73 -9.73
C LEU A 134 -3.04 17.65 -10.81
N VAL A 135 -4.15 17.42 -11.50
CA VAL A 135 -4.22 16.46 -12.62
C VAL A 135 -3.45 17.03 -13.80
N ALA A 136 -3.71 18.29 -14.18
CA ALA A 136 -2.99 18.94 -15.27
C ALA A 136 -1.48 18.99 -14.99
N LEU A 137 -1.07 19.33 -13.76
CA LEU A 137 0.33 19.31 -13.36
C LEU A 137 0.96 17.92 -13.43
N SER A 138 0.21 16.88 -13.05
CA SER A 138 0.66 15.49 -13.14
C SER A 138 0.80 15.03 -14.60
N ASP A 139 -0.14 15.42 -15.47
CA ASP A 139 -0.11 15.10 -16.90
C ASP A 139 1.07 15.80 -17.61
N GLU A 140 1.32 17.07 -17.30
CA GLU A 140 2.48 17.83 -17.79
C GLU A 140 3.79 17.16 -17.36
N ALA A 141 3.93 16.84 -16.07
CA ALA A 141 5.11 16.14 -15.56
C ALA A 141 5.26 14.74 -16.18
N ALA A 142 4.16 13.99 -16.37
CA ALA A 142 4.16 12.67 -16.98
C ALA A 142 4.65 12.71 -18.43
N ALA A 143 4.30 13.76 -19.20
CA ALA A 143 4.75 13.94 -20.57
C ALA A 143 6.28 14.17 -20.67
N GLU A 144 6.91 14.74 -19.64
CA GLU A 144 8.37 14.94 -19.58
C GLU A 144 9.14 13.66 -19.19
N LEU A 145 8.53 12.73 -18.45
CA LEU A 145 9.20 11.55 -17.88
C LEU A 145 9.98 10.71 -18.91
N PRO A 146 9.46 10.37 -20.11
CA PRO A 146 10.19 9.54 -21.07
C PRO A 146 11.55 10.14 -21.44
N GLU A 147 11.59 11.45 -21.68
CA GLU A 147 12.81 12.16 -22.04
C GLU A 147 13.76 12.29 -20.85
N LEU A 148 13.24 12.55 -19.65
CA LEU A 148 14.02 12.60 -18.42
C LEU A 148 14.70 11.25 -18.14
N PHE A 149 13.98 10.14 -18.24
CA PHE A 149 14.57 8.81 -18.05
C PHE A 149 15.55 8.44 -19.18
N ARG A 150 15.37 8.94 -20.40
CA ARG A 150 16.30 8.73 -21.52
C ARG A 150 17.62 9.47 -21.32
N THR A 151 17.57 10.65 -20.74
CA THR A 151 18.72 11.56 -20.57
C THR A 151 19.34 11.55 -19.17
N ARG A 152 18.76 10.79 -18.24
CA ARG A 152 19.23 10.71 -16.85
C ARG A 152 20.70 10.33 -16.74
N HIS A 153 21.37 10.84 -15.70
CA HIS A 153 22.65 10.31 -15.29
C HIS A 153 22.48 8.86 -14.84
N ARG A 154 23.20 7.93 -15.46
CA ARG A 154 23.24 6.54 -14.99
C ARG A 154 24.20 6.47 -13.81
N SER A 155 23.68 6.74 -12.62
CA SER A 155 24.36 6.40 -11.37
C SER A 155 23.81 5.06 -10.89
N GLU A 156 24.67 4.11 -10.54
CA GLU A 156 24.24 2.83 -9.96
C GLU A 156 23.83 2.99 -8.48
N ASP A 157 24.16 4.12 -7.86
CA ASP A 157 24.08 4.31 -6.39
C ASP A 157 23.25 5.54 -5.98
N TRP A 158 22.11 5.81 -6.62
CA TRP A 158 21.24 6.90 -6.16
C TRP A 158 20.73 6.60 -4.73
N SER A 159 21.01 7.48 -3.77
CA SER A 159 20.76 7.24 -2.33
C SER A 159 19.96 8.35 -1.62
N ASP A 160 19.44 9.33 -2.36
CA ASP A 160 18.75 10.50 -1.77
C ASP A 160 17.30 10.20 -1.37
N HIS A 161 16.97 8.94 -1.06
CA HIS A 161 15.59 8.50 -0.80
C HIS A 161 14.91 9.32 0.29
N VAL A 162 15.66 9.61 1.36
CA VAL A 162 15.18 10.35 2.54
C VAL A 162 14.97 11.83 2.21
N GLN A 163 15.88 12.44 1.47
CA GLN A 163 15.75 13.84 1.05
C GLN A 163 14.55 14.01 0.12
N LEU A 164 14.40 13.13 -0.88
CA LEU A 164 13.24 13.18 -1.77
C LEU A 164 11.94 12.98 -0.97
N ALA A 165 11.89 12.05 -0.01
CA ALA A 165 10.71 11.87 0.83
C ALA A 165 10.37 13.13 1.67
N ALA A 166 11.38 13.88 2.13
CA ALA A 166 11.17 15.16 2.80
C ALA A 166 10.60 16.21 1.84
N ASP A 167 11.12 16.28 0.61
CA ASP A 167 10.60 17.20 -0.42
C ASP A 167 9.13 16.88 -0.77
N LEU A 168 8.76 15.59 -0.84
CA LEU A 168 7.39 15.13 -1.08
C LEU A 168 6.41 15.49 0.04
N LEU A 169 6.90 15.80 1.26
CA LEU A 169 6.07 16.25 2.38
C LEU A 169 5.78 17.77 2.35
N GLY A 170 6.33 18.49 1.39
CA GLY A 170 6.13 19.93 1.21
C GLY A 170 4.67 20.36 0.97
N ASP A 171 4.47 21.67 0.90
CA ASP A 171 3.18 22.33 0.73
C ASP A 171 3.03 23.09 -0.60
N ASP A 172 3.98 22.90 -1.52
CA ASP A 172 3.93 23.36 -2.91
C ASP A 172 3.97 22.15 -3.87
N ALA A 173 2.83 21.89 -4.53
CA ALA A 173 2.70 20.81 -5.49
C ALA A 173 3.66 20.92 -6.68
N LYS A 174 4.00 22.13 -7.13
CA LYS A 174 4.95 22.33 -8.24
C LYS A 174 6.38 22.02 -7.80
N ALA A 175 6.76 22.42 -6.59
CA ALA A 175 8.06 22.09 -6.00
C ALA A 175 8.21 20.58 -5.82
N ILE A 176 7.17 19.89 -5.35
CA ILE A 176 7.12 18.42 -5.22
C ILE A 176 7.37 17.73 -6.58
N LEU A 177 6.66 18.15 -7.63
CA LEU A 177 6.84 17.59 -8.97
C LEU A 177 8.23 17.93 -9.54
N ALA A 178 8.76 19.12 -9.26
CA ALA A 178 10.11 19.51 -9.65
C ALA A 178 11.18 18.64 -8.97
N ALA A 179 11.00 18.30 -7.68
CA ALA A 179 11.88 17.41 -6.92
C ALA A 179 11.90 16.00 -7.51
N LEU A 180 10.74 15.45 -7.88
CA LEU A 180 10.66 14.16 -8.58
C LEU A 180 11.42 14.20 -9.92
N LYS A 181 11.22 15.25 -10.72
CA LYS A 181 11.96 15.42 -11.98
C LYS A 181 13.47 15.58 -11.76
N ALA A 182 13.88 16.29 -10.70
CA ALA A 182 15.28 16.45 -10.34
C ALA A 182 15.91 15.12 -9.90
N ALA A 183 15.22 14.32 -9.10
CA ALA A 183 15.66 12.98 -8.71
C ALA A 183 15.88 12.08 -9.93
N VAL A 184 14.94 12.08 -10.90
CA VAL A 184 15.13 11.34 -12.16
C VAL A 184 16.39 11.81 -12.90
N ARG A 185 16.60 13.12 -13.04
CA ARG A 185 17.81 13.65 -13.70
C ARG A 185 19.08 13.21 -12.98
N ALA A 186 19.07 13.21 -11.65
CA ALA A 186 20.16 12.78 -10.79
C ALA A 186 20.41 11.26 -10.81
N GLY A 187 19.54 10.48 -11.46
CA GLY A 187 19.73 9.05 -11.70
C GLY A 187 18.79 8.12 -10.94
N ALA A 188 17.79 8.65 -10.20
CA ALA A 188 16.80 7.83 -9.52
C ALA A 188 16.08 6.90 -10.52
N SER A 189 16.01 5.61 -10.19
CA SER A 189 15.19 4.66 -10.91
C SER A 189 13.70 4.84 -10.58
N PRO A 190 12.78 4.30 -11.39
CA PRO A 190 11.37 4.21 -11.02
C PRO A 190 11.14 3.65 -9.60
N ALA A 191 11.84 2.58 -9.22
CA ALA A 191 11.70 1.97 -7.91
C ALA A 191 12.15 2.91 -6.78
N ASP A 192 13.20 3.70 -7.01
CA ASP A 192 13.68 4.70 -6.04
C ASP A 192 12.63 5.77 -5.76
N LEU A 193 11.97 6.29 -6.80
CA LEU A 193 10.88 7.24 -6.65
C LEU A 193 9.72 6.64 -5.84
N GLY A 194 9.37 5.38 -6.13
CA GLY A 194 8.34 4.64 -5.38
C GLY A 194 8.70 4.46 -3.91
N ARG A 195 9.97 4.14 -3.61
CA ARG A 195 10.47 3.97 -2.24
C ARG A 195 10.41 5.26 -1.43
N SER A 196 10.83 6.38 -2.01
CA SER A 196 10.71 7.69 -1.37
C SER A 196 9.26 8.10 -1.14
N LEU A 197 8.39 7.86 -2.12
CA LEU A 197 6.96 8.13 -2.00
C LEU A 197 6.32 7.31 -0.88
N ALA A 198 6.59 6.00 -0.81
CA ALA A 198 6.07 5.14 0.24
C ALA A 198 6.54 5.58 1.64
N TYR A 199 7.79 6.02 1.76
CA TYR A 199 8.29 6.56 3.02
C TYR A 199 7.66 7.90 3.40
N ALA A 200 7.48 8.83 2.46
CA ALA A 200 6.77 10.09 2.70
C ALA A 200 5.32 9.83 3.15
N ALA A 201 4.62 8.89 2.51
CA ALA A 201 3.27 8.50 2.90
C ALA A 201 3.23 7.82 4.29
N ALA A 202 4.21 6.97 4.62
CA ALA A 202 4.34 6.40 5.96
C ALA A 202 4.53 7.49 7.02
N LEU A 203 5.30 8.54 6.73
CA LEU A 203 5.49 9.67 7.64
C LEU A 203 4.21 10.48 7.86
N ARG A 204 3.32 10.60 6.85
CA ARG A 204 1.99 11.20 7.04
C ARG A 204 1.19 10.43 8.10
N VAL A 205 1.25 9.10 8.10
CA VAL A 205 0.58 8.27 9.12
C VAL A 205 1.32 8.34 10.47
N ALA A 206 2.65 8.27 10.47
CA ALA A 206 3.46 8.33 11.69
C ALA A 206 3.30 9.65 12.45
N ARG A 207 3.11 10.75 11.73
CA ARG A 207 2.93 12.10 12.26
C ARG A 207 1.47 12.54 12.30
N PHE A 208 0.53 11.61 12.18
CA PHE A 208 -0.90 11.92 12.17
C PHE A 208 -1.42 12.31 13.55
N GLY A 209 -2.24 13.35 13.62
CA GLY A 209 -2.78 13.87 14.87
C GLY A 209 -3.81 12.91 15.49
N THR A 210 -3.72 12.68 16.80
CA THR A 210 -4.66 11.82 17.53
C THR A 210 -6.04 12.44 17.73
N ALA A 211 -6.18 13.74 17.44
CA ALA A 211 -7.44 14.47 17.46
C ALA A 211 -8.28 14.28 16.18
N ASN A 212 -7.70 13.73 15.12
CA ASN A 212 -8.40 13.48 13.86
C ASN A 212 -9.40 12.32 14.00
N GLU A 213 -10.45 12.34 13.17
CA GLU A 213 -11.47 11.30 13.18
C GLU A 213 -10.98 10.01 12.51
N GLN A 214 -11.71 8.92 12.72
CA GLN A 214 -11.35 7.62 12.16
C GLN A 214 -11.24 7.64 10.63
N ALA A 215 -12.17 8.31 9.95
CA ALA A 215 -12.17 8.44 8.49
C ALA A 215 -10.94 9.21 7.96
N ASP A 216 -10.38 10.12 8.76
CA ASP A 216 -9.17 10.84 8.39
C ASP A 216 -7.94 9.92 8.42
N TRP A 217 -7.88 8.99 9.38
CA TRP A 217 -6.84 7.96 9.41
C TRP A 217 -6.90 7.04 8.19
N GLU A 218 -8.10 6.73 7.69
CA GLU A 218 -8.26 5.97 6.44
C GLU A 218 -7.70 6.73 5.23
N THR A 219 -7.86 8.06 5.20
CA THR A 219 -7.26 8.89 4.14
C THR A 219 -5.74 8.76 4.12
N ALA A 220 -5.08 8.87 5.28
CA ALA A 220 -3.62 8.71 5.35
C ALA A 220 -3.17 7.28 5.01
N LEU A 221 -3.94 6.27 5.46
CA LEU A 221 -3.72 4.88 5.12
C LEU A 221 -3.77 4.65 3.61
N HIS A 222 -4.82 5.13 2.93
CA HIS A 222 -5.01 4.92 1.49
C HIS A 222 -3.83 5.46 0.68
N VAL A 223 -3.30 6.62 1.07
CA VAL A 223 -2.09 7.18 0.45
C VAL A 223 -0.88 6.25 0.68
N PHE A 224 -0.70 5.73 1.90
CA PHE A 224 0.41 4.84 2.22
C PHE A 224 0.34 3.49 1.51
N THR A 225 -0.82 2.85 1.49
CA THR A 225 -1.01 1.54 0.85
C THR A 225 -0.90 1.65 -0.68
N TYR A 226 -1.45 2.72 -1.27
CA TYR A 226 -1.22 3.06 -2.67
C TYR A 226 0.27 3.26 -3.00
N ALA A 227 0.98 4.04 -2.18
CA ALA A 227 2.40 4.31 -2.38
C ALA A 227 3.25 3.04 -2.27
N ASN A 228 2.95 2.16 -1.30
CA ASN A 228 3.55 0.84 -1.21
C ASN A 228 3.26 0.01 -2.47
N ALA A 229 2.00 -0.03 -2.93
CA ALA A 229 1.62 -0.77 -4.14
C ALA A 229 2.33 -0.24 -5.39
N ILE A 230 2.51 1.08 -5.53
CA ILE A 230 3.33 1.68 -6.59
C ILE A 230 4.79 1.24 -6.48
N HIS A 231 5.39 1.29 -5.30
CA HIS A 231 6.77 0.84 -5.12
C HIS A 231 6.94 -0.63 -5.53
N GLN A 232 6.04 -1.51 -5.11
CA GLN A 232 6.05 -2.93 -5.49
C GLN A 232 5.81 -3.13 -7.00
N ALA A 233 4.88 -2.37 -7.60
CA ALA A 233 4.61 -2.40 -9.03
C ALA A 233 5.83 -1.99 -9.87
N LEU A 234 6.54 -0.93 -9.45
CA LEU A 234 7.72 -0.44 -10.14
C LEU A 234 8.90 -1.42 -10.03
N LYS A 235 9.08 -2.07 -8.87
CA LYS A 235 10.07 -3.17 -8.73
C LYS A 235 9.74 -4.35 -9.65
N ARG A 236 8.46 -4.74 -9.71
CA ARG A 236 7.99 -5.86 -10.53
C ARG A 236 8.15 -5.61 -12.04
N THR A 237 8.02 -4.37 -12.48
CA THR A 237 8.06 -4.00 -13.90
C THR A 237 9.42 -3.46 -14.36
N ALA A 238 10.35 -3.21 -13.44
CA ALA A 238 11.71 -2.73 -13.75
C ALA A 238 12.56 -3.74 -14.54
N THR A 239 12.20 -5.03 -14.55
CA THR A 239 12.95 -6.08 -15.26
C THR A 239 12.80 -6.04 -16.78
N GLU A 240 11.86 -5.26 -17.31
CA GLU A 240 11.76 -5.03 -18.75
C GLU A 240 12.73 -3.92 -19.16
N ASP A 241 13.97 -4.28 -19.48
CA ASP A 241 15.04 -3.44 -20.03
C ASP A 241 14.72 -2.83 -21.42
N SER A 242 13.45 -2.82 -21.84
CA SER A 242 13.03 -2.10 -23.02
C SER A 242 12.58 -0.69 -22.63
N PRO A 243 13.33 0.37 -22.99
CA PRO A 243 12.88 1.76 -22.88
C PRO A 243 11.64 2.08 -23.75
N GLN A 244 11.08 1.09 -24.44
CA GLN A 244 9.82 1.19 -25.16
C GLN A 244 8.64 1.05 -24.19
N ASN A 245 8.42 2.10 -23.41
CA ASN A 245 7.15 2.45 -22.73
C ASN A 245 6.66 1.55 -21.58
N GLY A 246 7.28 0.41 -21.26
CA GLY A 246 6.83 -0.53 -20.21
C GLY A 246 6.74 0.07 -18.81
N GLY A 247 7.90 0.36 -18.20
CA GLY A 247 7.98 0.85 -16.81
C GLY A 247 7.55 2.31 -16.61
N ILE A 248 7.72 3.17 -17.62
CA ILE A 248 7.45 4.62 -17.50
C ILE A 248 5.96 4.90 -17.26
N ASP A 249 5.06 4.12 -17.84
CA ASP A 249 3.62 4.35 -17.66
C ASP A 249 3.19 4.18 -16.20
N ALA A 250 3.76 3.19 -15.49
CA ALA A 250 3.50 3.00 -14.07
C ALA A 250 4.10 4.12 -13.20
N VAL A 251 5.17 4.81 -13.66
CA VAL A 251 5.77 5.96 -12.94
C VAL A 251 4.80 7.12 -12.81
N ARG A 252 3.79 7.25 -13.68
CA ARG A 252 2.73 8.25 -13.50
C ARG A 252 2.01 8.09 -12.17
N GLY A 253 1.90 6.85 -11.67
CA GLY A 253 1.36 6.58 -10.34
C GLY A 253 2.18 7.20 -9.20
N VAL A 254 3.48 7.44 -9.39
CA VAL A 254 4.28 8.22 -8.42
C VAL A 254 3.80 9.66 -8.35
N LEU A 255 3.52 10.28 -9.49
CA LEU A 255 3.02 11.65 -9.57
C LEU A 255 1.66 11.75 -8.87
N HIS A 256 0.76 10.82 -9.15
CA HIS A 256 -0.55 10.74 -8.48
C HIS A 256 -0.39 10.55 -6.97
N GLY A 257 0.47 9.62 -6.54
CA GLY A 257 0.73 9.40 -5.12
C GLY A 257 1.30 10.63 -4.42
N ALA A 258 2.20 11.36 -5.08
CA ALA A 258 2.76 12.60 -4.54
C ALA A 258 1.69 13.68 -4.37
N MET A 259 0.76 13.80 -5.32
CA MET A 259 -0.40 14.71 -5.18
C MET A 259 -1.36 14.26 -4.08
N ALA A 260 -1.52 12.96 -3.85
CA ALA A 260 -2.29 12.44 -2.73
C ALA A 260 -1.62 12.73 -1.38
N VAL A 261 -0.29 12.56 -1.27
CA VAL A 261 0.50 12.97 -0.09
C VAL A 261 0.39 14.47 0.17
N TYR A 262 0.44 15.28 -0.89
CA TYR A 262 0.23 16.72 -0.83
C TYR A 262 -1.17 17.06 -0.30
N LEU A 263 -2.23 16.45 -0.82
CA LEU A 263 -3.60 16.71 -0.36
C LEU A 263 -3.83 16.30 1.09
N ALA A 264 -3.21 15.19 1.53
CA ALA A 264 -3.28 14.72 2.91
C ALA A 264 -2.57 15.66 3.92
N ARG A 265 -1.78 16.65 3.46
CA ARG A 265 -0.95 17.49 4.34
C ARG A 265 -1.73 18.22 5.43
N TYR A 266 -2.98 18.60 5.15
CA TYR A 266 -3.81 19.34 6.09
C TYR A 266 -4.15 18.54 7.36
N LEU A 267 -4.08 17.22 7.29
CA LEU A 267 -4.34 16.32 8.41
C LEU A 267 -3.13 16.16 9.35
N ASN A 268 -1.99 16.79 9.02
CA ASN A 268 -0.75 16.78 9.80
C ASN A 268 -0.33 18.20 10.21
N VAL A 269 -1.26 19.10 10.56
CA VAL A 269 -0.94 20.49 10.97
C VAL A 269 -1.40 20.78 12.41
N PRO A 270 -0.46 20.98 13.37
CA PRO A 270 0.96 20.64 13.28
C PRO A 270 1.17 19.12 13.23
N PRO A 271 2.31 18.62 12.70
CA PRO A 271 2.58 17.20 12.68
C PRO A 271 2.77 16.67 14.10
N ALA A 272 2.21 15.50 14.39
CA ALA A 272 2.49 14.80 15.64
C ALA A 272 3.98 14.42 15.70
N ARG A 273 4.56 14.55 16.89
CA ARG A 273 5.97 14.24 17.13
C ARG A 273 6.19 12.74 17.11
N LEU A 274 7.35 12.31 16.61
CA LEU A 274 7.73 10.90 16.69
C LEU A 274 8.36 10.64 18.07
N PRO A 275 8.07 9.49 18.69
CA PRO A 275 8.71 9.09 19.94
C PRO A 275 10.24 9.13 19.86
N GLY A 276 10.88 9.72 20.87
CA GLY A 276 12.34 9.90 20.91
C GLY A 276 12.86 11.18 20.26
N GLU A 277 12.01 12.00 19.62
CA GLU A 277 12.37 13.35 19.14
C GLU A 277 12.32 14.39 20.28
N ASP A 278 13.04 15.51 20.13
CA ASP A 278 12.96 16.72 20.97
C ASP A 278 13.04 16.50 22.50
N GLY A 279 13.82 15.51 22.93
CA GLY A 279 14.03 15.22 24.35
C GLY A 279 12.95 14.34 24.99
N ASP A 280 12.07 13.72 24.21
CA ASP A 280 11.19 12.64 24.66
C ASP A 280 12.02 11.42 25.07
N ARG A 281 12.38 11.35 26.35
CA ARG A 281 13.13 10.22 26.91
C ARG A 281 12.17 9.04 27.07
N LEU A 282 12.57 7.89 26.54
CA LEU A 282 11.82 6.63 26.66
C LEU A 282 12.31 5.76 27.83
N ASP A 283 13.08 6.35 28.76
CA ASP A 283 13.71 5.65 29.90
C ASP A 283 12.69 5.26 30.98
N ASP A 284 11.48 5.84 30.92
CA ASP A 284 10.33 5.47 31.75
C ASP A 284 9.62 4.19 31.29
N LEU A 285 9.97 3.67 30.10
CA LEU A 285 9.41 2.44 29.54
C LEU A 285 10.27 1.22 29.87
N PRO A 286 9.68 -0.01 29.85
CA PRO A 286 10.41 -1.23 30.15
C PRO A 286 11.64 -1.46 29.26
N GLU A 287 12.57 -2.26 29.75
CA GLU A 287 13.84 -2.56 29.07
C GLU A 287 13.86 -3.94 28.40
N THR A 288 13.20 -4.92 29.00
CA THR A 288 13.22 -6.29 28.46
C THR A 288 12.24 -6.43 27.30
N ILE A 289 12.56 -7.31 26.36
CA ILE A 289 11.70 -7.56 25.19
C ILE A 289 10.35 -8.14 25.62
N GLU A 290 10.31 -8.95 26.67
CA GLU A 290 9.09 -9.53 27.24
C GLU A 290 8.17 -8.44 27.80
N GLU A 291 8.68 -7.57 28.66
CA GLU A 291 7.87 -6.50 29.30
C GLU A 291 7.39 -5.47 28.28
N ILE A 292 8.21 -5.12 27.27
CA ILE A 292 7.78 -4.22 26.19
C ILE A 292 6.63 -4.83 25.39
N ARG A 293 6.74 -6.13 25.05
CA ARG A 293 5.69 -6.83 24.29
C ARG A 293 4.40 -6.96 25.09
N GLU A 294 4.50 -7.27 26.38
CA GLU A 294 3.36 -7.29 27.29
C GLU A 294 2.70 -5.91 27.41
N GLY A 295 3.50 -4.86 27.66
CA GLY A 295 3.04 -3.48 27.68
C GLY A 295 2.36 -3.07 26.38
N PHE A 296 2.87 -3.53 25.24
CA PHE A 296 2.30 -3.27 23.93
C PHE A 296 0.94 -3.95 23.76
N LEU A 297 0.80 -5.21 24.16
CA LEU A 297 -0.50 -5.91 24.15
C LEU A 297 -1.52 -5.22 25.06
N ASN A 298 -1.10 -4.80 26.26
CA ASN A 298 -1.93 -4.09 27.23
C ASN A 298 -2.35 -2.69 26.76
N ALA A 299 -1.58 -2.06 25.85
CA ALA A 299 -1.97 -0.81 25.21
C ALA A 299 -3.16 -1.03 24.26
N PHE A 300 -3.23 -2.19 23.60
CA PHE A 300 -4.34 -2.52 22.69
C PHE A 300 -5.60 -2.98 23.40
N ASP A 301 -5.57 -3.15 24.72
CA ASP A 301 -6.74 -3.51 25.53
C ASP A 301 -7.50 -2.28 26.06
N ARG A 302 -7.02 -1.07 25.74
CA ARG A 302 -7.61 0.20 26.17
C ARG A 302 -7.70 1.17 25.00
N GLN A 303 -8.77 1.97 24.97
CA GLN A 303 -8.90 3.03 23.97
C GLN A 303 -7.88 4.15 24.20
N ARG A 304 -7.60 4.92 23.13
CA ARG A 304 -6.74 6.11 23.14
C ARG A 304 -5.28 5.85 23.55
N GLN A 305 -4.73 4.71 23.14
CA GLN A 305 -3.34 4.34 23.44
C GLN A 305 -2.36 4.54 22.27
N VAL A 306 -2.69 5.43 21.32
CA VAL A 306 -1.89 5.68 20.11
C VAL A 306 -0.44 6.06 20.45
N ASP A 307 -0.25 7.00 21.37
CA ASP A 307 1.10 7.47 21.73
C ASP A 307 1.86 6.44 22.58
N THR A 308 1.19 5.73 23.49
CA THR A 308 1.79 4.63 24.26
C THR A 308 2.28 3.52 23.33
N ALA A 309 1.45 3.08 22.38
CA ALA A 309 1.82 2.07 21.40
C ALA A 309 3.03 2.51 20.55
N ALA A 310 3.03 3.77 20.08
CA ALA A 310 4.13 4.34 19.33
C ALA A 310 5.44 4.36 20.13
N ARG A 311 5.40 4.81 21.39
CA ARG A 311 6.58 4.89 22.27
C ARG A 311 7.15 3.51 22.58
N LEU A 312 6.32 2.49 22.78
CA LEU A 312 6.77 1.10 22.99
C LEU A 312 7.46 0.51 21.76
N VAL A 313 6.97 0.79 20.55
CA VAL A 313 7.65 0.43 19.30
C VAL A 313 9.01 1.10 19.20
N ALA A 314 9.08 2.41 19.46
CA ALA A 314 10.33 3.14 19.43
C ALA A 314 11.32 2.60 20.48
N ARG A 315 10.86 2.35 21.71
CA ARG A 315 11.67 1.76 22.79
C ARG A 315 12.24 0.41 22.39
N HIS A 316 11.40 -0.48 21.84
CA HIS A 316 11.83 -1.81 21.36
C HIS A 316 13.01 -1.69 20.39
N LEU A 317 12.87 -0.84 19.37
CA LEU A 317 13.85 -0.71 18.29
C LEU A 317 15.10 0.07 18.73
N MET A 318 14.97 1.07 19.60
CA MET A 318 16.10 1.85 20.15
C MET A 318 16.99 1.04 21.10
N LEU A 319 16.42 0.06 21.81
CA LEU A 319 17.19 -0.89 22.62
C LEU A 319 17.88 -1.98 21.79
N GLY A 320 17.68 -1.99 20.47
CA GLY A 320 18.27 -2.98 19.57
C GLY A 320 17.61 -4.36 19.63
N HIS A 321 16.40 -4.47 20.20
CA HIS A 321 15.68 -5.74 20.23
C HIS A 321 15.28 -6.20 18.82
N PRO A 322 15.15 -7.52 18.56
CA PRO A 322 14.83 -8.05 17.24
C PRO A 322 13.51 -7.48 16.66
N PRO A 323 13.53 -6.81 15.50
CA PRO A 323 12.32 -6.24 14.89
C PRO A 323 11.26 -7.28 14.55
N GLN A 324 11.66 -8.52 14.25
CA GLN A 324 10.75 -9.61 13.92
C GLN A 324 9.83 -9.98 15.09
N ALA A 325 10.33 -9.89 16.33
CA ALA A 325 9.52 -10.12 17.51
C ALA A 325 8.44 -9.05 17.67
N LEU A 326 8.77 -7.79 17.38
CA LEU A 326 7.81 -6.69 17.37
C LEU A 326 6.77 -6.85 16.25
N ILE A 327 7.21 -7.18 15.03
CA ILE A 327 6.30 -7.42 13.89
C ILE A 327 5.34 -8.57 14.18
N ALA A 328 5.83 -9.66 14.80
CA ALA A 328 4.98 -10.74 15.25
C ALA A 328 3.96 -10.29 16.31
N THR A 329 4.35 -9.41 17.24
CA THR A 329 3.42 -8.81 18.21
C THR A 329 2.39 -7.90 17.54
N LEU A 330 2.78 -7.06 16.57
CA LEU A 330 1.86 -6.23 15.77
C LEU A 330 0.82 -7.09 15.02
N ALA A 331 1.27 -8.19 14.42
CA ALA A 331 0.40 -9.15 13.77
C ALA A 331 -0.55 -9.84 14.76
N HIS A 332 -0.05 -10.21 15.94
CA HIS A 332 -0.87 -10.82 16.99
C HIS A 332 -1.96 -9.86 17.48
N VAL A 333 -1.60 -8.60 17.73
CA VAL A 333 -2.55 -7.53 18.06
C VAL A 333 -3.65 -7.45 17.00
N LEU A 334 -3.28 -7.31 15.72
CA LEU A 334 -4.25 -7.20 14.64
C LEU A 334 -5.20 -8.41 14.58
N LEU A 335 -4.68 -9.63 14.77
CA LEU A 335 -5.45 -10.86 14.67
C LEU A 335 -6.44 -11.07 15.84
N ARG A 336 -6.24 -10.39 16.97
CA ARG A 336 -7.19 -10.37 18.11
C ARG A 336 -8.40 -9.49 17.81
N GLU A 337 -8.26 -8.50 16.93
CA GLU A 337 -9.31 -7.54 16.63
C GLU A 337 -10.31 -8.06 15.58
N ASP A 338 -11.52 -7.51 15.61
CA ASP A 338 -12.52 -7.59 14.55
C ASP A 338 -12.13 -6.65 13.39
N ALA A 339 -10.89 -6.78 12.93
CA ALA A 339 -10.26 -5.84 12.01
C ALA A 339 -10.86 -5.89 10.59
N GLY A 340 -11.09 -4.71 10.02
CA GLY A 340 -11.37 -4.53 8.59
C GLY A 340 -10.11 -4.72 7.74
N PHE A 341 -10.30 -4.84 6.42
CA PHE A 341 -9.20 -5.09 5.48
C PHE A 341 -8.13 -3.98 5.48
N HIS A 342 -8.51 -2.73 5.78
CA HIS A 342 -7.62 -1.57 5.95
C HIS A 342 -6.49 -1.82 6.95
N ALA A 343 -6.78 -2.44 8.10
CA ALA A 343 -5.77 -2.73 9.11
C ALA A 343 -4.78 -3.82 8.68
N TYR A 344 -5.23 -4.78 7.87
CA TYR A 344 -4.35 -5.76 7.23
C TYR A 344 -3.47 -5.12 6.16
N GLN A 345 -4.01 -4.21 5.35
CA GLN A 345 -3.22 -3.44 4.38
C GLN A 345 -2.16 -2.58 5.09
N MET A 346 -2.50 -1.96 6.22
CA MET A 346 -1.54 -1.15 7.00
C MET A 346 -0.36 -2.00 7.48
N LEU A 347 -0.65 -3.13 8.12
CA LEU A 347 0.39 -4.03 8.63
C LEU A 347 1.25 -4.56 7.49
N GLU A 348 0.63 -5.02 6.41
CA GLU A 348 1.33 -5.62 5.28
C GLU A 348 2.23 -4.60 4.56
N ALA A 349 1.71 -3.41 4.25
CA ALA A 349 2.47 -2.35 3.62
C ALA A 349 3.63 -1.89 4.53
N GLY A 350 3.36 -1.79 5.84
CA GLY A 350 4.38 -1.45 6.84
C GLY A 350 5.49 -2.48 6.92
N VAL A 351 5.17 -3.78 6.94
CA VAL A 351 6.17 -4.86 6.98
C VAL A 351 6.98 -4.90 5.69
N ARG A 352 6.34 -4.74 4.52
CA ARG A 352 7.06 -4.65 3.24
C ARG A 352 8.03 -3.48 3.21
N GLN A 353 7.55 -2.28 3.53
CA GLN A 353 8.43 -1.11 3.53
C GLN A 353 9.50 -1.19 4.61
N PHE A 354 9.22 -1.78 5.78
CA PHE A 354 10.27 -2.10 6.75
C PHE A 354 11.34 -3.01 6.16
N GLY A 355 10.97 -4.02 5.36
CA GLY A 355 11.91 -4.86 4.63
C GLY A 355 12.81 -4.09 3.66
N GLU A 356 12.30 -3.02 3.05
CA GLU A 356 13.09 -2.14 2.17
C GLU A 356 14.05 -1.24 2.95
N TRP A 357 13.67 -0.79 4.15
CA TRP A 357 14.45 0.18 4.94
C TRP A 357 15.31 -0.46 6.04
N GLY A 358 15.04 -1.70 6.44
CA GLY A 358 15.71 -2.38 7.53
C GLY A 358 15.51 -1.71 8.89
N ASN A 359 16.34 -2.08 9.87
CA ASN A 359 16.33 -1.49 11.21
C ASN A 359 17.06 -0.13 11.24
N THR A 360 16.60 0.81 10.42
CA THR A 360 17.05 2.19 10.33
C THR A 360 16.05 3.12 11.01
N ASP A 361 16.34 4.43 11.10
CA ASP A 361 15.37 5.42 11.57
C ASP A 361 14.09 5.40 10.71
N GLN A 362 14.24 5.26 9.39
CA GLN A 362 13.12 5.21 8.46
C GLN A 362 12.26 3.96 8.67
N GLY A 363 12.88 2.79 8.86
CA GLY A 363 12.18 1.56 9.23
C GLY A 363 11.44 1.68 10.55
N ARG A 364 12.05 2.34 11.55
CA ARG A 364 11.41 2.65 12.84
C ARG A 364 10.17 3.51 12.65
N HIS A 365 10.25 4.59 11.87
CA HIS A 365 9.11 5.47 11.59
C HIS A 365 7.96 4.72 10.92
N ILE A 366 8.27 3.79 10.02
CA ILE A 366 7.25 2.94 9.36
C ILE A 366 6.55 2.05 10.38
N LEU A 367 7.27 1.36 11.27
CA LEU A 367 6.64 0.53 12.29
C LEU A 367 5.88 1.35 13.34
N ILE A 368 6.34 2.58 13.64
CA ILE A 368 5.59 3.55 14.44
C ILE A 368 4.27 3.90 13.75
N ALA A 369 4.28 4.16 12.44
CA ALA A 369 3.07 4.42 11.67
C ALA A 369 2.06 3.27 11.80
N VAL A 370 2.51 2.02 11.63
CA VAL A 370 1.66 0.83 11.77
C VAL A 370 1.06 0.75 13.15
N ALA A 371 1.88 0.88 14.20
CA ALA A 371 1.41 0.81 15.58
C ALA A 371 0.38 1.92 15.88
N ARG A 372 0.63 3.15 15.44
CA ARG A 372 -0.28 4.29 15.63
C ARG A 372 -1.62 4.05 14.95
N TYR A 373 -1.60 3.63 13.68
CA TYR A 373 -2.82 3.34 12.95
C TYR A 373 -3.63 2.24 13.63
N LEU A 374 -3.00 1.10 13.96
CA LEU A 374 -3.70 0.00 14.61
C LEU A 374 -4.29 0.42 15.97
N ALA A 375 -3.53 1.18 16.77
CA ALA A 375 -3.97 1.64 18.08
C ALA A 375 -5.11 2.68 18.00
N ALA A 376 -5.19 3.45 16.91
CA ALA A 376 -6.31 4.34 16.66
C ALA A 376 -7.61 3.57 16.35
N HIS A 377 -7.50 2.31 15.90
CA HIS A 377 -8.62 1.45 15.51
C HIS A 377 -8.91 0.34 16.53
N SER A 378 -8.27 0.37 17.70
CA SER A 378 -8.35 -0.70 18.70
C SER A 378 -8.52 -0.14 20.12
N PRO A 379 -9.09 -0.92 21.06
CA PRO A 379 -9.69 -2.25 20.86
C PRO A 379 -11.02 -2.18 20.10
N THR A 380 -11.32 -3.27 19.41
CA THR A 380 -12.65 -3.62 18.89
C THR A 380 -13.40 -4.51 19.90
N GLU A 381 -14.60 -4.98 19.55
CA GLU A 381 -15.35 -5.95 20.38
C GLU A 381 -14.69 -7.34 20.49
N ARG A 382 -13.82 -7.69 19.52
CA ARG A 382 -13.11 -8.99 19.45
C ARG A 382 -14.04 -10.21 19.47
N SER A 383 -15.25 -10.06 18.95
CA SER A 383 -16.28 -11.11 18.87
C SER A 383 -15.82 -12.32 18.05
N ALA A 384 -15.10 -12.09 16.96
CA ALA A 384 -14.56 -13.15 16.12
C ALA A 384 -13.44 -13.91 16.82
N PHE A 385 -12.61 -13.21 17.60
CA PHE A 385 -11.54 -13.83 18.38
C PHE A 385 -12.11 -14.71 19.51
N GLN A 386 -13.11 -14.22 20.25
CA GLN A 386 -13.82 -15.02 21.26
C GLN A 386 -14.43 -16.29 20.67
N THR A 387 -15.05 -16.17 19.48
CA THR A 387 -15.62 -17.33 18.76
C THR A 387 -14.54 -18.36 18.43
N ALA A 388 -13.39 -17.91 17.93
CA ALA A 388 -12.27 -18.79 17.59
C ALA A 388 -11.67 -19.48 18.83
N ASP A 389 -11.53 -18.76 19.93
CA ASP A 389 -11.02 -19.29 21.20
C ASP A 389 -11.96 -20.35 21.78
N ILE A 390 -13.26 -20.06 21.85
CA ILE A 390 -14.28 -21.01 22.30
C ILE A 390 -14.26 -22.27 21.43
N ALA A 391 -14.22 -22.12 20.11
CA ALA A 391 -14.16 -23.25 19.19
C ALA A 391 -12.90 -24.10 19.41
N GLN A 392 -11.75 -23.46 19.64
CA GLN A 392 -10.48 -24.15 19.92
C GLN A 392 -10.53 -24.90 21.26
N ARG A 393 -11.09 -24.29 22.31
CA ARG A 393 -11.27 -24.91 23.63
C ARG A 393 -12.18 -26.12 23.56
N LEU A 394 -13.33 -26.00 22.90
CA LEU A 394 -14.28 -27.09 22.69
C LEU A 394 -13.65 -28.26 21.92
N LEU A 395 -12.87 -27.98 20.88
CA LEU A 395 -12.14 -29.02 20.12
C LEU A 395 -11.15 -29.80 21.01
N ARG A 396 -10.62 -29.18 22.06
CA ARG A 396 -9.71 -29.79 23.04
C ARG A 396 -10.43 -30.43 24.23
N GLY A 397 -11.76 -30.52 24.21
CA GLY A 397 -12.58 -31.10 25.28
C GLY A 397 -12.82 -30.18 26.47
N GLY A 398 -12.59 -28.87 26.33
CA GLY A 398 -12.94 -27.88 27.35
C GLY A 398 -14.45 -27.61 27.42
N GLU A 399 -14.90 -27.05 28.54
CA GLU A 399 -16.30 -26.66 28.76
C GLU A 399 -16.56 -25.19 28.38
N LEU A 400 -17.79 -24.86 27.98
CA LEU A 400 -18.24 -23.51 27.61
C LEU A 400 -18.20 -22.50 28.78
N HIS A 401 -18.29 -22.98 30.02
CA HIS A 401 -18.53 -22.14 31.21
C HIS A 401 -17.30 -21.90 32.09
N GLN A 402 -16.14 -22.44 31.72
CA GLN A 402 -14.89 -22.16 32.46
C GLN A 402 -14.32 -20.82 31.97
N ASP A 403 -13.92 -19.93 32.88
CA ASP A 403 -13.29 -18.67 32.52
C ASP A 403 -11.97 -18.91 31.76
N ALA A 404 -11.61 -17.95 30.89
CA ALA A 404 -10.41 -17.98 30.05
C ALA A 404 -9.13 -17.73 30.87
#